data_AF-A0A356UCN4-F1
#
_entry.id   AF-A0A356UCN4-F1
#
_cell.length_a   1.000
_cell.length_b   1.000
_cell.length_c   1.000
_cell.angle_alpha   90.00
_cell.angle_beta   90.00
_cell.angle_gamma   90.00
#
_symmetry.space_group_name_H-M   'P 1'
#
loop_
_entity.id
_entity.type
_entity.pdbx_description
1 polymer ?
#
loop_
_entity_poly.entity_id
_entity_poly.type
_entity_poly.pdbx_seq_one_letter_code
_entity_poly.pdbx_strand_id
1 'polypeptide(L)'
;GNYNRWWTEGIAQYVEKKITGFEFSSPFAGDKKVEYYQLKQLAKRFDKLDQSIAYWESLQATEYIAERYGEESLFSITWELGQGKSLEHAIEKVLSIPYTEWEEDFYRYITKDS
;
A
#
# COMPACT_ATOMS: atom_id res chain seq x y z
N GLY A 1 -13.84 -14.42 1.26
CA GLY A 1 -13.66 -12.98 0.99
C GLY A 1 -12.20 -12.73 0.77
N ASN A 2 -11.83 -12.06 -0.32
CA ASN A 2 -10.46 -11.67 -0.59
C ASN A 2 -10.19 -10.40 0.23
N TYR A 3 -9.94 -10.58 1.53
CA TYR A 3 -9.69 -9.49 2.46
C TYR A 3 -8.34 -8.88 2.11
N ASN A 4 -8.32 -7.65 1.60
CA ASN A 4 -7.09 -6.95 1.23
C ASN A 4 -6.37 -6.50 2.50
N ARG A 5 -5.79 -7.44 3.24
CA ARG A 5 -5.23 -7.19 4.57
C ARG A 5 -4.20 -6.07 4.53
N TRP A 6 -3.29 -6.13 3.56
CA TRP A 6 -2.28 -5.11 3.35
C TRP A 6 -2.87 -3.70 3.20
N TRP A 7 -4.01 -3.56 2.51
CA TRP A 7 -4.69 -2.26 2.36
C TRP A 7 -5.19 -1.73 3.71
N THR A 8 -5.87 -2.57 4.48
CA THR A 8 -6.39 -2.18 5.80
C THR A 8 -5.26 -1.82 6.77
N GLU A 9 -4.18 -2.62 6.79
CA GLU A 9 -3.02 -2.35 7.64
C GLU A 9 -2.25 -1.09 7.18
N GLY A 10 -2.18 -0.83 5.88
CA GLY A 10 -1.58 0.39 5.31
C GLY A 10 -2.32 1.65 5.76
N ILE A 11 -3.65 1.67 5.64
CA ILE A 11 -4.50 2.76 6.13
C ILE A 11 -4.36 2.93 7.65
N ALA A 12 -4.39 1.83 8.41
CA ALA A 12 -4.27 1.88 9.85
C ALA A 12 -2.95 2.54 10.28
N GLN A 13 -1.83 2.13 9.68
CA GLN A 13 -0.52 2.73 9.94
C GLN A 13 -0.44 4.20 9.48
N TYR A 14 -1.03 4.55 8.33
CA TYR A 14 -1.05 5.93 7.86
C TYR A 14 -1.79 6.85 8.85
N VAL A 15 -2.97 6.43 9.31
CA VAL A 15 -3.75 7.16 10.32
C VAL A 15 -3.01 7.23 11.66
N GLU A 16 -2.40 6.12 12.10
CA GLU A 16 -1.61 6.09 13.33
C GLU A 16 -0.41 7.04 13.27
N LYS A 17 0.35 7.06 12.16
CA LYS A 17 1.46 7.98 11.92
C LYS A 17 1.01 9.44 11.99
N LYS A 18 -0.15 9.76 11.39
CA LYS A 18 -0.73 11.12 11.41
C LYS A 18 -1.15 11.57 12.82
N ILE A 19 -1.64 10.66 13.65
CA ILE A 19 -2.10 10.96 15.02
C ILE A 19 -0.93 11.02 16.00
N THR A 20 0.01 10.09 15.90
CA THR A 20 1.04 9.86 16.93
C THR A 20 2.43 10.34 16.52
N GLY A 21 2.67 10.54 15.23
CA GLY A 21 4.01 10.76 14.66
C GLY A 21 4.89 9.52 14.65
N PHE A 22 4.38 8.35 15.06
CA PHE A 22 5.14 7.10 15.06
C PHE A 22 5.30 6.57 13.63
N GLU A 23 6.52 6.21 13.27
CA GLU A 23 6.87 5.62 11.98
C GLU A 23 7.82 4.44 12.20
N PHE A 24 7.49 3.30 11.60
CA PHE A 24 8.41 2.17 11.59
C PHE A 24 9.64 2.52 10.76
N SER A 25 10.82 2.21 11.28
CA SER A 25 12.06 2.32 10.50
C SER A 25 11.99 1.43 9.27
N SER A 26 12.52 1.90 8.14
CA SER A 26 12.62 1.08 6.93
C SER A 26 13.26 -0.28 7.26
N PRO A 27 12.64 -1.42 6.88
CA PRO A 27 13.20 -2.74 7.13
C PRO A 27 14.50 -2.98 6.33
N PHE A 28 14.84 -2.07 5.43
CA PHE A 28 16.02 -2.09 4.57
C PHE A 28 17.23 -1.35 5.15
N ALA A 29 17.25 -1.12 6.47
CA ALA A 29 18.45 -0.61 7.13
C ALA A 29 19.64 -1.60 6.98
N GLY A 30 20.69 -1.18 6.26
CA GLY A 30 21.93 -1.93 5.99
C GLY A 30 22.02 -2.50 4.57
N ASP A 31 23.13 -3.17 4.22
CA ASP A 31 23.42 -3.75 2.88
C ASP A 31 22.49 -4.94 2.48
N LYS A 32 21.30 -5.06 3.06
CA LYS A 32 20.34 -6.10 2.68
C LYS A 32 19.73 -5.75 1.33
N LYS A 33 19.81 -6.69 0.39
CA LYS A 33 19.05 -6.60 -0.86
C LYS A 33 17.58 -6.39 -0.55
N VAL A 34 17.04 -5.31 -1.08
CA VAL A 34 15.63 -4.98 -0.95
C VAL A 34 14.83 -5.92 -1.85
N GLU A 35 14.12 -6.87 -1.26
CA GLU A 35 13.14 -7.71 -1.95
C GLU A 35 11.74 -7.19 -1.62
N TYR A 36 11.14 -6.46 -2.56
CA TYR A 36 9.75 -6.03 -2.49
C TYR A 36 8.81 -7.17 -2.92
N TYR A 37 7.61 -7.22 -2.36
CA TYR A 37 6.62 -8.20 -2.78
C TYR A 37 5.69 -7.57 -3.79
N GLN A 38 5.34 -8.25 -4.89
CA GLN A 38 4.26 -7.72 -5.74
C GLN A 38 2.98 -7.54 -4.89
N LEU A 39 2.20 -6.48 -5.08
CA LEU A 39 0.98 -6.23 -4.29
C LEU A 39 0.00 -7.42 -4.37
N LYS A 40 0.02 -8.14 -5.49
CA LYS A 40 -0.70 -9.42 -5.67
C LYS A 40 -0.24 -10.53 -4.71
N GLN A 41 1.03 -10.56 -4.33
CA GLN A 41 1.57 -11.45 -3.30
C GLN A 41 1.15 -10.98 -1.91
N LEU A 42 1.20 -9.67 -1.62
CA LEU A 42 0.70 -9.10 -0.36
C LEU A 42 -0.78 -9.45 -0.16
N ALA A 43 -1.61 -9.28 -1.20
CA ALA A 43 -3.04 -9.62 -1.17
C ALA A 43 -3.31 -11.11 -0.87
N LYS A 44 -2.44 -12.02 -1.30
CA LYS A 44 -2.66 -13.48 -1.18
C LYS A 44 -1.96 -14.13 0.00
N ARG A 45 -0.88 -13.54 0.48
CA ARG A 45 0.08 -14.20 1.38
C ARG A 45 0.52 -13.35 2.55
N PHE A 46 -0.12 -12.20 2.82
CA PHE A 46 0.27 -11.26 3.89
C PHE A 46 0.81 -11.95 5.16
N ASP A 47 0.07 -12.90 5.73
CA ASP A 47 0.41 -13.59 6.99
C ASP A 47 1.60 -14.57 6.90
N LYS A 48 2.07 -14.86 5.69
CA LYS A 48 3.16 -15.79 5.37
C LYS A 48 4.42 -15.08 4.85
N LEU A 49 4.35 -13.76 4.66
CA LEU A 49 5.45 -12.93 4.22
C LEU A 49 6.23 -12.40 5.43
N ASP A 50 7.44 -11.87 5.20
CA ASP A 50 8.13 -11.09 6.23
C ASP A 50 7.23 -9.93 6.63
N GLN A 51 6.78 -9.95 7.87
CA GLN A 51 5.79 -8.99 8.36
C GLN A 51 6.32 -7.57 8.27
N SER A 52 7.60 -7.35 8.58
CA SER A 52 8.20 -6.00 8.57
C SER A 52 8.15 -5.39 7.19
N ILE A 53 8.48 -6.18 6.16
CA ILE A 53 8.42 -5.76 4.75
C ILE A 53 6.96 -5.57 4.33
N ALA A 54 6.07 -6.49 4.69
CA ALA A 54 4.66 -6.41 4.31
C ALA A 54 3.95 -5.17 4.90
N TYR A 55 4.19 -4.85 6.17
CA TYR A 55 3.66 -3.64 6.81
C TYR A 55 4.27 -2.37 6.21
N TRP A 56 5.59 -2.35 5.99
CA TRP A 56 6.26 -1.21 5.38
C TRP A 56 5.74 -0.91 3.97
N GLU A 57 5.66 -1.93 3.10
CA GLU A 57 5.20 -1.75 1.72
C GLU A 57 3.72 -1.30 1.67
N SER A 58 2.90 -1.81 2.59
CA SER A 58 1.51 -1.38 2.74
C SER A 58 1.38 0.10 3.10
N LEU A 59 2.24 0.58 4.02
CA LEU A 59 2.29 1.98 4.40
C LEU A 59 2.78 2.84 3.22
N GLN A 60 3.84 2.43 2.53
CA GLN A 60 4.37 3.16 1.38
C GLN A 60 3.33 3.31 0.25
N ALA A 61 2.57 2.26 -0.06
CA ALA A 61 1.51 2.36 -1.06
C ALA A 61 0.40 3.33 -0.65
N THR A 62 0.08 3.37 0.65
CA THR A 62 -0.92 4.29 1.22
C THR A 62 -0.44 5.74 1.16
N GLU A 63 0.81 5.99 1.59
CA GLU A 63 1.43 7.31 1.54
C GLU A 63 1.57 7.82 0.12
N TYR A 64 1.99 6.94 -0.80
CA TYR A 64 2.09 7.25 -2.22
C TYR A 64 0.76 7.72 -2.82
N ILE A 65 -0.34 7.03 -2.49
CA ILE A 65 -1.67 7.46 -2.94
C ILE A 65 -2.04 8.80 -2.33
N ALA A 66 -1.84 8.98 -1.01
CA ALA A 66 -2.17 10.22 -0.33
C ALA A 66 -1.37 11.42 -0.87
N GLU A 67 -0.09 11.23 -1.18
CA GLU A 67 0.80 12.25 -1.71
C GLU A 67 0.41 12.66 -3.15
N ARG A 68 0.13 11.69 -4.02
CA ARG A 68 -0.10 11.97 -5.45
C ARG A 68 -1.54 12.20 -5.85
N TYR A 69 -2.49 11.60 -5.16
CA TYR A 69 -3.92 11.61 -5.49
C TYR A 69 -4.79 12.17 -4.37
N GLY A 70 -4.17 12.62 -3.27
CA GLY A 70 -4.86 13.19 -2.12
C GLY A 70 -5.39 12.15 -1.14
N GLU A 71 -5.45 12.54 0.13
CA GLU A 71 -5.89 11.68 1.24
C GLU A 71 -7.34 11.16 1.05
N GLU A 72 -8.21 11.94 0.41
CA GLU A 72 -9.60 11.53 0.07
C GLU A 72 -9.66 10.27 -0.80
N SER A 73 -8.65 10.04 -1.64
CA SER A 73 -8.57 8.85 -2.49
C SER A 73 -8.47 7.56 -1.67
N LEU A 74 -7.82 7.58 -0.50
CA LEU A 74 -7.75 6.43 0.40
C LEU A 74 -9.14 6.01 0.92
N PHE A 75 -9.94 7.00 1.31
CA PHE A 75 -11.29 6.77 1.79
C PHE A 75 -12.23 6.33 0.66
N SER A 76 -12.06 6.92 -0.52
CA SER A 76 -12.83 6.55 -1.71
C SER A 76 -12.56 5.11 -2.16
N ILE A 77 -11.29 4.68 -2.16
CA ILE A 77 -10.92 3.28 -2.46
C ILE A 77 -11.53 2.34 -1.40
N THR A 78 -11.43 2.70 -0.12
CA THR A 78 -12.01 1.92 0.98
C THR A 78 -13.53 1.81 0.87
N TRP A 79 -14.20 2.88 0.44
CA TRP A 79 -15.63 2.88 0.17
C TRP A 79 -16.00 1.89 -0.94
N GLU A 80 -15.29 1.90 -2.07
CA GLU A 80 -15.51 0.95 -3.19
C GLU A 80 -15.29 -0.50 -2.75
N LEU A 81 -14.26 -0.77 -1.93
CA LEU A 81 -14.05 -2.09 -1.32
C LEU A 81 -15.23 -2.52 -0.45
N GLY A 82 -15.80 -1.58 0.33
CA GLY A 82 -17.02 -1.80 1.11
C GLY A 82 -18.24 -2.17 0.27
N GLN A 83 -18.27 -1.79 -1.02
CA GLN A 83 -19.28 -2.21 -1.98
C GLN A 83 -19.02 -3.58 -2.62
N GLY A 84 -18.00 -4.31 -2.14
CA GLY A 84 -17.60 -5.62 -2.66
C GLY A 84 -16.81 -5.57 -3.97
N LYS A 85 -16.29 -4.39 -4.35
CA LYS A 85 -15.37 -4.27 -5.50
C LYS A 85 -14.00 -4.85 -5.17
N SER A 86 -13.28 -5.28 -6.21
CA SER A 86 -11.87 -5.66 -6.04
C SER A 86 -11.00 -4.43 -5.85
N LEU A 87 -9.80 -4.61 -5.31
CA LEU A 87 -8.87 -3.51 -5.09
C LEU A 87 -8.42 -2.90 -6.40
N GLU A 88 -8.16 -3.73 -7.41
CA GLU A 88 -7.77 -3.30 -8.74
C GLU A 88 -8.83 -2.38 -9.33
N HIS A 89 -10.11 -2.80 -9.28
CA HIS A 89 -11.21 -1.97 -9.76
C HIS A 89 -11.37 -0.67 -8.97
N ALA A 90 -11.22 -0.71 -7.64
CA ALA A 90 -11.35 0.47 -6.79
C ALA A 90 -10.25 1.50 -7.10
N ILE A 91 -9.00 1.05 -7.24
CA ILE A 91 -7.86 1.90 -7.61
C ILE A 91 -8.07 2.49 -9.00
N GLU A 92 -8.43 1.68 -9.99
CA GLU A 92 -8.67 2.17 -11.36
C GLU A 92 -9.76 3.24 -11.41
N LYS A 93 -10.86 2.99 -10.67
CA LYS A 93 -12.00 3.89 -10.63
C LYS A 93 -11.67 5.21 -9.93
N VAL A 94 -11.00 5.16 -8.79
CA VAL A 94 -10.74 6.35 -7.97
C VAL A 94 -9.57 7.16 -8.53
N LEU A 95 -8.48 6.50 -8.92
CA LEU A 95 -7.27 7.17 -9.40
C LEU A 95 -7.32 7.49 -10.91
N SER A 96 -8.32 6.96 -11.62
CA SER A 96 -8.52 7.15 -13.06
C SER A 96 -7.31 6.73 -13.92
N ILE A 97 -6.56 5.73 -13.46
CA ILE A 97 -5.42 5.12 -14.17
C ILE A 97 -5.48 3.59 -14.07
N PRO A 98 -4.99 2.84 -15.08
CA PRO A 98 -4.94 1.38 -15.01
C PRO A 98 -4.19 0.89 -13.76
N TYR A 99 -4.68 -0.18 -13.13
CA TYR A 99 -4.06 -0.70 -11.90
C TYR A 99 -2.60 -1.08 -12.14
N THR A 100 -2.29 -1.66 -13.30
CA THR A 100 -0.92 -2.04 -13.67
C THR A 100 0.00 -0.84 -13.83
N GLU A 101 -0.52 0.25 -14.37
CA GLU A 101 0.25 1.49 -14.54
C GLU A 101 0.55 2.12 -13.18
N TRP A 102 -0.47 2.20 -12.31
CA TRP A 102 -0.30 2.64 -10.93
C TRP A 102 0.70 1.78 -10.16
N GLU A 103 0.60 0.45 -10.26
CA GLU A 103 1.46 -0.50 -9.56
C GLU A 103 2.93 -0.33 -9.99
N GLU A 104 3.19 -0.19 -11.29
CA GLU A 104 4.53 0.08 -11.80
C GLU A 104 5.08 1.43 -11.32
N ASP A 105 4.25 2.47 -11.32
CA ASP A 105 4.63 3.80 -10.85
C ASP A 105 4.95 3.84 -9.36
N PHE A 106 4.18 3.12 -8.56
CA PHE A 106 4.45 2.91 -7.14
C PHE A 106 5.80 2.21 -6.93
N TYR A 107 6.06 1.11 -7.64
CA TYR A 107 7.34 0.42 -7.53
C TYR A 107 8.52 1.27 -7.98
N ARG A 108 8.35 2.09 -9.02
CA ARG A 108 9.37 3.07 -9.45
C ARG A 108 9.63 4.14 -8.40
N TYR A 109 8.63 4.53 -7.61
CA TYR A 109 8.77 5.52 -6.55
C TYR A 109 9.57 4.96 -5.38
N ILE A 110 9.14 3.84 -4.79
CA ILE A 110 9.81 3.29 -3.59
C ILE A 110 11.22 2.78 -3.86
N THR A 111 11.52 2.36 -5.10
CA THR A 111 12.87 1.90 -5.49
C THR A 111 13.86 3.02 -5.75
N LYS A 112 13.39 4.25 -6.03
CA LYS A 112 14.27 5.42 -6.20
C LYS A 112 14.66 6.06 -4.86
N ASP A 113 13.80 5.92 -3.86
CA ASP A 113 13.99 6.50 -2.53
C ASP A 113 14.65 5.50 -1.55
N SER A 114 14.99 4.28 -2.00
CA SER A 114 15.64 3.21 -1.21
C SER A 114 17.13 3.04 -1.50
#